data_AF-J5JT10-F1
#
_entry.id   AF-J5JT10-F1
#
_cell.length_a   1.000
_cell.length_b   1.000
_cell.length_c   1.000
_cell.angle_alpha   90.00
_cell.angle_beta   90.00
_cell.angle_gamma   90.00
#
_symmetry.space_group_name_H-M   'P 1'
#
loop_
_entity.id
_entity.type
_entity.pdbx_description
1 polymer ?
#
loop_
_entity_poly.entity_id
_entity_poly.type
_entity_poly.pdbx_seq_one_letter_code
_entity_poly.pdbx_strand_id
1 'polypeptide(L)'
;MLDRANEEQIQQVEAALAKLGIPAMVYNIGDPLSVATTYAQLAGELHSYGVALSAVGIHKKWFVLIEDAIFFPSLPYLNEKLGAYDAQDSVYIGVPSEREDWTARDGKLSTNGGGVVILSCGGLVHYLSLSCAEKDASSGGRLVARQWTSILHGCMMTRGELPMHVIPGLYVPAADDTTLSLRHGSDDDDLEAGVRPLALRNHRGHARNADIARAYLVADVCGEACFAQRFLFRDGWVLVNGVSISRYQHTPTVQSAAADNRTERRALAAQLQLQEADRGDAAGGRLLLAGGGTRKVWRLLDSVVDDDGAVWQAYLRRDERKNRAAGAQEKEVQEEGLLEEGVQKEESEPQDSVIILIWTDGERG
;
A
#
# COMPACT_ATOMS: atom_id res chain seq x y z
N MET A 1 5.70 16.23 2.97
CA MET A 1 6.71 17.13 3.53
C MET A 1 6.32 18.56 3.16
N LEU A 2 6.27 19.48 4.13
CA LEU A 2 5.92 20.88 3.90
C LEU A 2 7.18 21.70 3.61
N ASP A 3 7.78 21.47 2.45
CA ASP A 3 8.99 22.20 2.06
C ASP A 3 8.65 23.69 1.84
N ARG A 4 9.32 24.57 2.59
CA ARG A 4 9.15 26.02 2.51
C ARG A 4 7.72 26.50 2.80
N ALA A 5 6.98 25.78 3.64
CA ALA A 5 5.70 26.29 4.12
C ALA A 5 5.90 27.59 4.88
N ASN A 6 5.04 28.58 4.68
CA ASN A 6 5.04 29.77 5.53
C ASN A 6 4.36 29.49 6.88
N GLU A 7 4.47 30.42 7.82
CA GLU A 7 3.89 30.27 9.15
C GLU A 7 2.36 30.09 9.11
N GLU A 8 1.67 30.75 8.18
CA GLU A 8 0.23 30.61 7.98
C GLU A 8 -0.15 29.19 7.55
N GLN A 9 0.61 28.59 6.63
CA GLN A 9 0.40 27.21 6.17
C GLN A 9 0.64 26.19 7.28
N ILE A 10 1.63 26.43 8.15
CA ILE A 10 1.88 25.59 9.31
C ILE A 10 0.70 25.66 10.27
N GLN A 11 0.25 26.87 10.61
CA GLN A 11 -0.92 27.07 11.47
C GLN A 11 -2.19 26.43 10.89
N GLN A 12 -2.39 26.51 9.57
CA GLN A 12 -3.52 25.86 8.90
C GLN A 12 -3.47 24.33 9.05
N VAL A 13 -2.29 23.72 8.87
CA VAL A 13 -2.11 22.27 9.03
C VAL A 13 -2.28 21.84 10.48
N GLU A 14 -1.71 22.58 11.43
CA GLU A 14 -1.90 22.33 12.86
C GLU A 14 -3.36 22.44 13.27
N ALA A 15 -4.07 23.48 12.82
CA ALA A 15 -5.50 23.65 13.09
C ALA A 15 -6.34 22.51 12.49
N ALA A 16 -6.00 22.05 11.28
CA ALA A 16 -6.67 20.91 10.65
C ALA A 16 -6.45 19.62 11.44
N LEU A 17 -5.21 19.34 11.87
CA LEU A 17 -4.88 18.16 12.67
C LEU A 17 -5.53 18.21 14.05
N ALA A 18 -5.52 19.38 14.71
CA ALA A 18 -6.18 19.59 16.00
C ALA A 18 -7.70 19.39 15.92
N LYS A 19 -8.35 19.85 14.84
CA LYS A 19 -9.79 19.62 14.59
C LYS A 19 -10.12 18.14 14.45
N LEU A 20 -9.19 17.33 13.96
CA LEU A 20 -9.29 15.87 13.87
C LEU A 20 -8.89 15.15 15.16
N GLY A 21 -8.54 15.90 16.23
CA GLY A 21 -8.07 15.32 17.49
C GLY A 21 -6.70 14.66 17.39
N ILE A 22 -5.90 15.00 16.37
CA ILE A 22 -4.56 14.45 16.16
C ILE A 22 -3.54 15.40 16.79
N PRO A 23 -2.92 15.03 17.93
CA PRO A 23 -1.84 15.81 18.50
C PRO A 23 -0.62 15.69 17.59
N ALA A 24 -0.21 16.79 16.98
CA ALA A 24 0.90 16.84 16.05
C ALA A 24 1.79 18.05 16.33
N MET A 25 3.08 17.91 16.04
CA MET A 25 4.03 19.01 15.94
C MET A 25 4.41 19.15 14.48
N VAL A 26 4.25 20.35 13.92
CA VAL A 26 4.54 20.62 12.51
C VAL A 26 5.75 21.53 12.44
N TYR A 27 6.74 21.13 11.65
CA TYR A 27 8.01 21.85 11.54
C TYR A 27 8.17 22.43 10.14
N ASN A 28 8.73 23.63 10.07
CA ASN A 28 9.24 24.19 8.83
C ASN A 28 10.70 23.78 8.64
N ILE A 29 11.01 23.18 7.51
CA ILE A 29 12.39 22.97 7.10
C ILE A 29 12.78 24.19 6.28
N GLY A 30 13.38 25.18 6.95
CA GLY A 30 13.73 26.47 6.34
C GLY A 30 14.65 26.30 5.12
N ASP A 31 15.92 25.98 5.37
CA ASP A 31 16.87 25.68 4.29
C ASP A 31 16.63 24.27 3.72
N PRO A 32 16.76 24.06 2.40
CA PRO A 32 16.55 22.76 1.78
C PRO A 32 17.60 21.75 2.27
N LEU A 33 17.18 20.87 3.17
CA LEU A 33 17.95 19.72 3.62
C LEU A 33 17.81 18.55 2.64
N SER A 34 18.75 17.61 2.69
CA SER A 34 18.53 16.32 2.02
C SER A 34 17.38 15.57 2.69
N VAL A 35 16.67 14.72 1.94
CA VAL A 35 15.60 13.89 2.49
C VAL A 35 16.12 13.00 3.62
N ALA A 36 17.33 12.44 3.49
CA ALA A 36 17.95 11.63 4.53
C ALA A 36 18.23 12.42 5.82
N THR A 37 18.73 13.66 5.69
CA THR A 37 18.93 14.57 6.82
C THR A 37 17.61 14.93 7.49
N THR A 38 16.57 15.13 6.69
CA THR A 38 15.22 15.43 7.20
C THR A 38 14.67 14.29 8.06
N TYR A 39 14.72 13.04 7.57
CA TYR A 39 14.25 11.89 8.36
C TYR A 39 15.12 11.62 9.59
N ALA A 40 16.43 11.91 9.52
CA ALA A 40 17.29 11.82 10.70
C ALA A 40 16.94 12.87 11.76
N GLN A 41 16.60 14.10 11.37
CA GLN A 41 16.10 15.13 12.28
C GLN A 41 14.75 14.71 12.88
N LEU A 42 13.82 14.21 12.07
CA LEU A 42 12.54 13.69 12.55
C LEU A 42 12.72 12.56 13.57
N ALA A 43 13.69 11.66 13.35
CA ALA A 43 14.04 10.62 14.30
C ALA A 43 14.53 11.21 15.64
N GLY A 44 15.30 12.30 15.60
CA GLY A 44 15.74 13.03 16.80
C GLY A 44 14.59 13.69 17.55
N GLU A 45 13.63 14.29 16.84
CA GLU A 45 12.41 14.85 17.42
C GLU A 45 11.54 13.77 18.07
N LEU A 46 11.34 12.64 17.37
CA LEU A 46 10.61 11.48 17.90
C LEU A 46 11.23 10.96 19.20
N HIS A 47 12.56 10.85 19.25
CA HIS A 47 13.28 10.45 20.46
C HIS A 47 13.06 11.46 21.59
N SER A 48 13.24 12.75 21.31
CA SER A 48 13.10 13.83 22.31
C SER A 48 11.68 13.88 22.88
N TYR A 49 10.67 13.77 22.02
CA TYR A 49 9.27 13.68 22.43
C TYR A 49 8.98 12.42 23.25
N GLY A 50 9.54 11.27 22.85
CA GLY A 50 9.43 10.01 23.60
C GLY A 50 10.03 10.10 25.02
N VAL A 51 11.16 10.78 25.17
CA VAL A 51 11.79 11.06 26.48
C VAL A 51 10.90 11.96 27.32
N ALA A 52 10.37 13.04 26.75
CA ALA A 52 9.46 13.95 27.45
C ALA A 52 8.18 13.25 27.93
N LEU A 53 7.58 12.40 27.10
CA LEU A 53 6.43 11.57 27.49
C LEU A 53 6.78 10.58 28.60
N SER A 54 7.96 9.96 28.54
CA SER A 54 8.40 9.02 29.57
C SER A 54 8.57 9.71 30.94
N ALA A 55 8.98 10.98 30.97
CA ALA A 55 9.10 11.77 32.20
C ALA A 55 7.75 11.99 32.91
N VAL A 56 6.63 11.92 32.17
CA VAL A 56 5.26 11.99 32.73
C VAL A 56 4.59 10.62 32.83
N GLY A 57 5.35 9.53 32.75
CA GLY A 57 4.87 8.15 32.90
C GLY A 57 4.25 7.54 31.65
N ILE A 58 4.40 8.16 30.48
CA ILE A 58 3.90 7.64 29.20
C ILE A 58 5.07 7.07 28.39
N HIS A 59 5.21 5.75 28.40
CA HIS A 59 6.28 5.07 27.68
C HIS A 59 5.81 4.63 26.28
N LYS A 60 6.49 5.11 25.24
CA LYS A 60 6.26 4.68 23.85
C LYS A 60 7.16 3.48 23.52
N LYS A 61 6.57 2.46 22.90
CA LYS A 61 7.27 1.22 22.52
C LYS A 61 7.92 1.33 21.14
N TRP A 62 7.20 1.93 20.20
CA TRP A 62 7.55 1.96 18.78
C TRP A 62 7.58 3.39 18.26
N PHE A 63 8.58 3.68 17.44
CA PHE A 63 8.79 4.93 16.73
C PHE A 63 8.82 4.63 15.24
N VAL A 64 7.96 5.31 14.48
CA VAL A 64 7.68 4.96 13.08
C VAL A 64 8.03 6.16 12.21
N LEU A 65 8.97 5.96 11.28
CA LEU A 65 9.30 6.91 10.21
C LEU A 65 8.56 6.46 8.95
N ILE A 66 7.71 7.33 8.41
CA ILE A 66 6.83 7.01 7.28
C ILE A 66 6.85 8.11 6.23
N GLU A 67 6.74 7.72 4.97
CA GLU A 67 6.53 8.66 3.87
C GLU A 67 5.08 9.16 3.82
N ASP A 68 4.89 10.37 3.27
CA ASP A 68 3.58 11.03 3.18
C ASP A 68 2.62 10.41 2.15
N ALA A 69 3.10 9.43 1.40
CA ALA A 69 2.32 8.61 0.49
C ALA A 69 1.87 7.29 1.12
N ILE A 70 2.27 6.99 2.36
CA ILE A 70 1.93 5.73 3.02
C ILE A 70 0.63 5.87 3.79
N PHE A 71 -0.26 4.90 3.60
CA PHE A 71 -1.50 4.75 4.33
C PHE A 71 -1.51 3.41 5.08
N PHE A 72 -1.91 3.40 6.35
CA PHE A 72 -2.10 2.19 7.14
C PHE A 72 -3.60 1.92 7.29
N PRO A 73 -4.14 0.90 6.60
CA PRO A 73 -5.57 0.60 6.69
C PRO A 73 -6.01 0.07 8.06
N SER A 74 -5.08 -0.42 8.90
CA SER A 74 -5.41 -0.88 10.25
C SER A 74 -4.21 -0.78 11.19
N LEU A 75 -4.27 0.16 12.13
CA LEU A 75 -3.26 0.29 13.19
C LEU A 75 -3.29 -0.89 14.20
N PRO A 76 -4.44 -1.45 14.59
CA PRO A 76 -4.51 -2.71 15.34
C PRO A 76 -3.79 -3.86 14.64
N TYR A 77 -3.93 -4.00 13.32
CA TYR A 77 -3.21 -5.03 12.57
C TYR A 77 -1.70 -4.80 12.56
N LEU A 78 -1.27 -3.54 12.42
CA LEU A 78 0.14 -3.20 12.60
C LEU A 78 0.64 -3.56 14.00
N ASN A 79 -0.11 -3.23 15.04
CA ASN A 79 0.25 -3.55 16.42
C ASN A 79 0.29 -5.06 16.67
N GLU A 80 -0.60 -5.84 16.05
CA GLU A 80 -0.56 -7.30 16.09
C GLU A 80 0.74 -7.85 15.49
N LYS A 81 1.13 -7.38 14.29
CA LYS A 81 2.39 -7.78 13.64
C LYS A 81 3.62 -7.36 14.44
N LEU A 82 3.59 -6.18 15.07
CA LEU A 82 4.65 -5.72 15.97
C LEU A 82 4.72 -6.51 17.28
N GLY A 83 3.64 -7.19 17.66
CA GLY A 83 3.58 -8.05 18.85
C GLY A 83 4.46 -9.30 18.78
N ALA A 84 5.03 -9.62 17.61
CA ALA A 84 6.03 -10.67 17.44
C ALA A 84 7.43 -10.28 17.95
N TYR A 85 7.66 -8.99 18.22
CA TYR A 85 8.96 -8.44 18.61
C TYR A 85 8.92 -7.89 20.03
N ASP A 86 10.03 -8.04 20.78
CA ASP A 86 10.19 -7.39 22.08
C ASP A 86 10.70 -5.96 21.88
N ALA A 87 9.90 -4.97 22.28
CA ALA A 87 10.26 -3.56 22.17
C ALA A 87 11.33 -3.11 23.19
N GLN A 88 11.70 -3.96 24.16
CA GLN A 88 12.82 -3.71 25.06
C GLN A 88 14.18 -3.96 24.40
N ASP A 89 14.22 -4.78 23.35
CA ASP A 89 15.43 -5.00 22.57
C ASP A 89 15.65 -3.85 21.57
N SER A 90 16.89 -3.74 21.07
CA SER A 90 17.19 -2.87 19.93
C SER A 90 16.64 -3.49 18.64
N VAL A 91 15.38 -3.21 18.34
CA VAL A 91 14.69 -3.68 17.14
C VAL A 91 14.69 -2.61 16.04
N TYR A 92 15.05 -3.03 14.83
CA TYR A 92 14.93 -2.27 13.58
C TYR A 92 14.12 -3.08 12.57
N ILE A 93 12.97 -2.56 12.15
CA ILE A 93 12.04 -3.20 11.22
C ILE A 93 11.88 -2.35 9.96
N GLY A 94 11.92 -2.99 8.79
CA GLY A 94 11.54 -2.40 7.52
C GLY A 94 10.28 -3.07 6.96
N VAL A 95 9.40 -2.26 6.35
CA VAL A 95 8.23 -2.77 5.61
C VAL A 95 8.46 -2.52 4.11
N PRO A 96 8.99 -3.50 3.37
CA PRO A 96 9.29 -3.35 1.95
C PRO A 96 8.06 -3.51 1.06
N SER A 97 8.13 -2.96 -0.14
CA SER A 97 7.25 -3.37 -1.24
C SER A 97 7.56 -4.82 -1.66
N GLU A 98 6.67 -5.43 -2.46
CA GLU A 98 6.90 -6.78 -2.93
C GLU A 98 8.16 -6.89 -3.83
N ARG A 99 9.16 -7.60 -3.29
CA ARG A 99 10.31 -8.29 -3.93
C ARG A 99 11.32 -7.53 -4.79
N GLU A 100 11.04 -6.33 -5.30
CA GLU A 100 11.97 -5.65 -6.23
C GLU A 100 13.32 -5.25 -5.61
N ASP A 101 13.40 -5.08 -4.29
CA ASP A 101 14.60 -4.60 -3.59
C ASP A 101 15.12 -5.55 -2.50
N TRP A 102 14.67 -6.80 -2.52
CA TRP A 102 15.04 -7.80 -1.53
C TRP A 102 16.43 -8.37 -1.82
N THR A 103 17.27 -8.44 -0.80
CA THR A 103 18.59 -9.06 -0.85
C THR A 103 18.73 -10.07 0.28
N ALA A 104 19.34 -11.21 -0.01
CA ALA A 104 19.67 -12.22 1.00
C ALA A 104 21.18 -12.23 1.21
N ARG A 105 21.62 -12.01 2.45
CA ARG A 105 23.04 -12.09 2.84
C ARG A 105 23.16 -12.82 4.16
N ASP A 106 24.06 -13.80 4.23
CA ASP A 106 24.36 -14.58 5.44
C ASP A 106 23.11 -15.21 6.10
N GLY A 107 22.16 -15.67 5.28
CA GLY A 107 20.91 -16.25 5.75
C GLY A 107 19.95 -15.26 6.41
N LYS A 108 20.16 -13.94 6.23
CA LYS A 108 19.23 -12.90 6.66
C LYS A 108 18.69 -12.15 5.44
N LEU A 109 17.39 -11.98 5.41
CA LEU A 109 16.70 -11.19 4.41
C LEU A 109 16.77 -9.71 4.79
N SER A 110 17.17 -8.86 3.85
CA SER A 110 17.11 -7.41 4.00
C SER A 110 16.61 -6.74 2.72
N THR A 111 16.23 -5.47 2.84
CA THR A 111 15.59 -4.67 1.80
C THR A 111 15.87 -3.20 2.12
N ASN A 112 15.69 -2.31 1.15
CA ASN A 112 15.94 -0.90 1.36
C ASN A 112 14.75 -0.17 1.99
N GLY A 113 13.72 -0.89 2.47
CA GLY A 113 12.57 -0.32 3.18
C GLY A 113 11.65 0.45 2.24
N GLY A 114 10.38 0.07 2.19
CA GLY A 114 9.40 0.61 1.25
C GLY A 114 8.84 1.98 1.66
N GLY A 115 9.63 2.84 2.30
CA GLY A 115 9.16 4.13 2.84
C GLY A 115 8.53 4.04 4.23
N VAL A 116 8.68 2.91 4.92
CA VAL A 116 8.31 2.71 6.33
C VAL A 116 9.47 2.05 7.07
N VAL A 117 9.91 2.70 8.14
CA VAL A 117 10.91 2.19 9.09
C VAL A 117 10.32 2.25 10.50
N ILE A 118 10.39 1.15 11.23
CA ILE A 118 9.89 1.03 12.60
C ILE A 118 11.05 0.68 13.52
N LEU A 119 11.20 1.46 14.57
CA LEU A 119 12.29 1.32 15.55
C LEU A 119 11.69 1.19 16.95
N SER A 120 12.27 0.29 17.74
CA SER A 120 12.16 0.34 19.20
C SER A 120 12.87 1.59 19.75
N CYS A 121 12.69 1.89 21.03
CA CYS A 121 13.46 2.96 21.68
C CYS A 121 14.98 2.73 21.58
N GLY A 122 15.44 1.50 21.88
CA GLY A 122 16.85 1.14 21.77
C GLY A 122 17.38 1.25 20.32
N GLY A 123 16.59 0.79 19.34
CA GLY A 123 16.93 0.91 17.92
C GLY A 123 17.02 2.37 17.44
N LEU A 124 16.13 3.24 17.94
CA LEU A 124 16.13 4.66 17.61
C LEU A 124 17.36 5.38 18.16
N VAL A 125 17.69 5.16 19.44
CA VAL A 125 18.89 5.72 20.08
C VAL A 125 20.15 5.24 19.35
N HIS A 126 20.18 3.96 18.99
CA HIS A 126 21.29 3.38 18.23
C HIS A 126 21.45 4.06 16.86
N TYR A 127 20.37 4.21 16.10
CA TYR A 127 20.39 4.92 14.81
C TYR A 127 20.93 6.35 14.92
N LEU A 128 20.44 7.11 15.91
CA LEU A 128 20.88 8.49 16.14
C LEU A 128 22.37 8.59 16.50
N SER A 129 22.93 7.58 17.18
CA SER A 129 24.36 7.55 17.53
C SER A 129 25.32 7.38 16.34
N LEU A 130 24.82 6.91 15.19
CA LEU A 130 25.64 6.56 14.02
C LEU A 130 25.83 7.71 13.01
N SER A 131 25.15 8.84 13.19
CA SER A 131 25.17 10.01 12.28
C SER A 131 25.02 9.62 10.80
N CYS A 132 24.01 8.79 10.50
CA CYS A 132 23.84 8.18 9.19
C CYS A 132 23.57 9.17 8.04
N ALA A 133 23.05 10.37 8.35
CA ALA A 133 22.66 11.35 7.34
C ALA A 133 23.80 12.25 6.84
N GLU A 134 25.00 12.18 7.43
CA GLU A 134 26.10 13.13 7.14
C GLU A 134 26.99 12.73 5.95
N LYS A 135 26.72 11.60 5.29
CA LYS A 135 27.53 11.11 4.15
C LYS A 135 26.66 10.82 2.93
N ASP A 136 26.73 11.72 1.94
CA ASP A 136 26.82 11.40 0.50
C ASP A 136 26.77 12.68 -0.36
N ALA A 137 27.89 13.40 -0.44
CA ALA A 137 28.12 14.45 -1.44
C ALA A 137 28.95 13.94 -2.65
N SER A 138 29.32 12.66 -2.69
CA SER A 138 30.33 12.14 -3.63
C SER A 138 29.94 10.91 -4.44
N SER A 139 28.71 10.38 -4.34
CA SER A 139 28.24 9.24 -5.15
C SER A 139 27.27 9.71 -6.24
N GLY A 140 27.82 10.14 -7.38
CA GLY A 140 27.05 10.48 -8.57
C GLY A 140 26.38 9.24 -9.18
N GLY A 141 25.08 9.07 -8.94
CA GLY A 141 24.25 8.03 -9.54
C GLY A 141 22.81 8.52 -9.75
N ARG A 142 22.23 8.19 -10.91
CA ARG A 142 20.92 8.65 -11.42
C ARG A 142 19.75 8.36 -10.45
N LEU A 143 19.07 9.45 -10.07
CA LEU A 143 17.66 9.62 -9.64
C LEU A 143 16.77 8.38 -9.54
N VAL A 144 16.36 8.05 -8.31
CA VAL A 144 15.03 7.49 -7.96
C VAL A 144 14.69 7.99 -6.54
N ALA A 145 13.41 8.04 -6.16
CA ALA A 145 12.89 8.30 -4.81
C ALA A 145 13.34 7.30 -3.71
N ARG A 146 14.56 6.75 -3.83
CA ARG A 146 15.17 5.60 -3.14
C ARG A 146 16.26 5.98 -2.13
N GLN A 147 16.32 7.23 -1.66
CA GLN A 147 17.52 7.72 -0.95
C GLN A 147 17.51 7.48 0.56
N TRP A 148 16.50 7.89 1.32
CA TRP A 148 16.65 7.97 2.78
C TRP A 148 16.64 6.61 3.49
N THR A 149 15.71 5.71 3.12
CA THR A 149 15.62 4.37 3.72
C THR A 149 16.82 3.51 3.35
N SER A 150 17.32 3.63 2.11
CA SER A 150 18.55 2.95 1.65
C SER A 150 19.79 3.45 2.39
N ILE A 151 19.94 4.76 2.57
CA ILE A 151 21.03 5.36 3.36
C ILE A 151 20.96 4.89 4.82
N LEU A 152 19.76 4.93 5.42
CA LEU A 152 19.53 4.44 6.78
C LEU A 152 19.90 2.96 6.90
N HIS A 153 19.35 2.11 6.03
CA HIS A 153 19.60 0.67 6.04
C HIS A 153 21.09 0.35 5.84
N GLY A 154 21.74 0.98 4.86
CA GLY A 154 23.17 0.82 4.61
C GLY A 154 24.01 1.20 5.83
N CYS A 155 23.67 2.31 6.50
CA CYS A 155 24.36 2.73 7.71
C CYS A 155 24.13 1.77 8.90
N MET A 156 22.88 1.38 9.16
CA MET A 156 22.51 0.47 10.24
C MET A 156 23.18 -0.89 10.09
N MET A 157 23.25 -1.41 8.86
CA MET A 157 23.90 -2.68 8.57
C MET A 157 25.43 -2.60 8.64
N THR A 158 26.05 -1.52 8.13
CA THR A 158 27.52 -1.44 8.01
C THR A 158 28.22 -0.90 9.25
N ARG A 159 27.59 0.00 9.99
CA ARG A 159 28.17 0.63 11.20
C ARG A 159 27.45 0.24 12.47
N GLY A 160 26.14 0.05 12.39
CA GLY A 160 25.32 -0.28 13.54
C GLY A 160 25.34 -1.76 13.90
N GLU A 161 25.76 -2.64 12.99
CA GLU A 161 25.67 -4.11 13.13
C GLU A 161 24.26 -4.59 13.55
N LEU A 162 23.23 -3.77 13.28
CA LEU A 162 21.85 -4.06 13.67
C LEU A 162 21.08 -4.60 12.46
N PRO A 163 20.79 -5.92 12.43
CA PRO A 163 20.10 -6.50 11.30
C PRO A 163 18.66 -6.01 11.24
N MET A 164 18.17 -5.77 10.04
CA MET A 164 16.77 -5.41 9.83
C MET A 164 15.86 -6.64 9.91
N HIS A 165 14.76 -6.52 10.65
CA HIS A 165 13.63 -7.43 10.59
C HIS A 165 12.69 -6.99 9.47
N VAL A 166 12.23 -7.93 8.65
CA VAL A 166 11.37 -7.64 7.50
C VAL A 166 9.94 -8.08 7.81
N ILE A 167 9.00 -7.13 7.77
CA ILE A 167 7.57 -7.44 7.76
C ILE A 167 7.05 -7.18 6.35
N PRO A 168 6.74 -8.21 5.55
CA PRO A 168 6.10 -7.99 4.26
C PRO A 168 4.70 -7.40 4.46
N GLY A 169 4.27 -6.52 3.54
CA GLY A 169 2.90 -6.02 3.56
C GLY A 169 2.71 -4.57 3.12
N LEU A 170 3.74 -3.92 2.55
CA LEU A 170 3.52 -2.70 1.79
C LEU A 170 3.09 -3.05 0.37
N TYR A 171 1.88 -2.63 0.02
CA TYR A 171 1.33 -2.82 -1.31
C TYR A 171 1.32 -1.52 -2.11
N VAL A 172 1.55 -1.66 -3.41
CA VAL A 172 1.53 -0.59 -4.38
C VAL A 172 0.39 -0.89 -5.34
N PRO A 173 -0.81 -0.32 -5.13
CA PRO A 173 -1.92 -0.51 -6.06
C PRO A 173 -1.47 -0.08 -7.45
N ALA A 174 -1.73 -0.92 -8.45
CA ALA A 174 -1.34 -0.63 -9.82
C ALA A 174 -2.00 0.68 -10.26
N ALA A 175 -1.20 1.66 -10.70
CA ALA A 175 -1.75 2.81 -11.42
C ALA A 175 -2.48 2.28 -12.66
N ASP A 176 -3.56 2.95 -13.05
CA ASP A 176 -4.47 2.61 -14.17
C ASP A 176 -3.78 2.76 -15.54
N ASP A 177 -2.49 2.42 -15.66
CA ASP A 177 -1.76 2.36 -16.91
C ASP A 177 -2.17 1.11 -17.67
N THR A 178 -3.24 1.30 -18.44
CA THR A 178 -3.79 0.36 -19.43
C THR A 178 -2.75 -0.29 -20.36
N THR A 179 -1.52 0.22 -20.44
CA THR A 179 -0.44 -0.40 -21.22
C THR A 179 0.24 -1.57 -20.51
N LEU A 180 0.19 -1.63 -19.17
CA LEU A 180 0.74 -2.73 -18.36
C LEU A 180 -0.29 -3.83 -18.09
N SER A 181 -1.58 -3.49 -18.02
CA SER A 181 -2.69 -4.46 -17.86
C SER A 181 -2.84 -5.43 -19.04
N LEU A 182 -2.17 -5.17 -20.17
CA LEU A 182 -2.17 -6.05 -21.35
C LEU A 182 -1.02 -7.06 -21.34
N ARG A 183 0.01 -6.89 -20.50
CA ARG A 183 1.17 -7.81 -20.44
C ARG A 183 1.14 -8.74 -19.23
N HIS A 184 0.45 -8.34 -18.18
CA HIS A 184 0.28 -9.14 -16.97
C HIS A 184 -1.21 -9.34 -16.77
N GLY A 185 -1.64 -10.60 -16.61
CA GLY A 185 -3.04 -10.92 -16.35
C GLY A 185 -3.57 -10.09 -15.19
N SER A 186 -4.89 -9.89 -15.16
CA SER A 186 -5.66 -9.07 -14.21
C SER A 186 -5.52 -9.44 -12.71
N ASP A 187 -4.52 -10.24 -12.34
CA ASP A 187 -4.21 -10.71 -10.99
C ASP A 187 -3.05 -9.93 -10.33
N ASP A 188 -2.39 -9.00 -11.01
CA ASP A 188 -1.25 -8.25 -10.44
C ASP A 188 -1.64 -6.96 -9.68
N ASP A 189 -2.95 -6.67 -9.51
CA ASP A 189 -3.39 -5.65 -8.55
C ASP A 189 -3.59 -6.32 -7.19
N ASP A 190 -2.64 -6.11 -6.28
CA ASP A 190 -2.55 -6.87 -5.03
C ASP A 190 -3.80 -6.71 -4.13
N LEU A 191 -4.54 -5.61 -4.27
CA LEU A 191 -5.81 -5.42 -3.57
C LEU A 191 -6.93 -6.30 -4.13
N GLU A 192 -6.96 -6.59 -5.43
CA GLU A 192 -7.92 -7.50 -6.07
C GLU A 192 -7.79 -8.95 -5.59
N ALA A 193 -6.61 -9.30 -5.08
CA ALA A 193 -6.33 -10.61 -4.52
C ALA A 193 -7.07 -10.86 -3.20
N GLY A 194 -7.68 -9.83 -2.59
CA GLY A 194 -8.36 -9.94 -1.31
C GLY A 194 -7.39 -10.04 -0.12
N VAL A 195 -6.15 -9.59 -0.29
CA VAL A 195 -5.13 -9.62 0.76
C VAL A 195 -5.37 -8.44 1.70
N ARG A 196 -5.14 -8.64 3.00
CA ARG A 196 -5.18 -7.56 4.00
C ARG A 196 -3.83 -6.83 4.01
N PRO A 197 -3.72 -5.64 3.39
CA PRO A 197 -2.47 -4.88 3.39
C PRO A 197 -2.09 -4.40 4.79
N LEU A 198 -0.79 -4.44 5.11
CA LEU A 198 -0.27 -3.77 6.30
C LEU A 198 -0.17 -2.26 6.06
N ALA A 199 0.37 -1.89 4.90
CA ALA A 199 0.51 -0.52 4.45
C ALA A 199 0.24 -0.44 2.94
N LEU A 200 -0.21 0.73 2.47
CA LEU A 200 -0.42 1.04 1.07
C LEU A 200 0.38 2.27 0.67
N ARG A 201 0.94 2.28 -0.53
CA ARG A 201 1.57 3.47 -1.13
C ARG A 201 0.64 4.12 -2.13
N ASN A 202 0.14 5.31 -1.79
CA ASN A 202 -0.65 6.14 -2.68
C ASN A 202 0.22 6.79 -3.77
N HIS A 203 -0.11 6.57 -5.04
CA HIS A 203 0.62 7.17 -6.16
C HIS A 203 0.08 8.58 -6.43
N ARG A 204 0.83 9.62 -6.01
CA ARG A 204 0.54 11.01 -6.40
C ARG A 204 0.81 11.19 -7.91
N GLY A 205 -0.24 11.12 -8.73
CA GLY A 205 -0.20 11.31 -10.17
C GLY A 205 -1.54 11.82 -10.72
N HIS A 206 -1.49 12.72 -11.70
CA HIS A 206 -2.57 13.61 -12.15
C HIS A 206 -3.70 12.94 -12.95
N ALA A 207 -3.93 11.64 -12.78
CA ALA A 207 -4.96 10.90 -13.50
C ALA A 207 -5.68 9.94 -12.57
N ARG A 208 -6.83 10.36 -12.01
CA ARG A 208 -7.92 9.54 -11.43
C ARG A 208 -7.53 8.19 -10.79
N ASN A 209 -6.42 8.14 -10.06
CA ASN A 209 -6.04 6.97 -9.28
C ASN A 209 -7.06 6.78 -8.16
N ALA A 210 -7.37 5.53 -7.81
CA ALA A 210 -8.23 5.20 -6.68
C ALA A 210 -7.70 5.91 -5.43
N ASP A 211 -8.42 6.95 -5.00
CA ASP A 211 -8.11 7.68 -3.79
C ASP A 211 -8.30 6.70 -2.63
N ILE A 212 -7.20 6.13 -2.11
CA ILE A 212 -7.22 5.11 -1.05
C ILE A 212 -8.06 5.60 0.12
N ALA A 213 -8.05 6.91 0.42
CA ALA A 213 -8.86 7.47 1.49
C ALA A 213 -10.37 7.30 1.21
N ARG A 214 -10.81 7.50 -0.03
CA ARG A 214 -12.22 7.26 -0.42
C ARG A 214 -12.55 5.79 -0.45
N ALA A 215 -11.67 4.97 -1.02
CA ALA A 215 -11.80 3.52 -1.03
C ALA A 215 -11.99 2.94 0.37
N TYR A 216 -11.27 3.51 1.34
CA TYR A 216 -11.27 3.09 2.72
C TYR A 216 -12.54 3.48 3.52
N LEU A 217 -13.35 4.45 3.06
CA LEU A 217 -14.55 4.89 3.79
C LEU A 217 -15.52 3.75 4.14
N VAL A 218 -15.53 2.67 3.37
CA VAL A 218 -16.32 1.46 3.69
C VAL A 218 -16.01 0.86 5.07
N ALA A 219 -14.77 1.05 5.55
CA ALA A 219 -14.32 0.60 6.87
C ALA A 219 -15.06 1.31 8.03
N ASP A 220 -15.64 2.49 7.80
CA ASP A 220 -16.42 3.19 8.82
C ASP A 220 -17.70 2.43 9.19
N VAL A 221 -18.18 1.55 8.30
CA VAL A 221 -19.39 0.74 8.50
C VAL A 221 -19.06 -0.70 8.91
N CYS A 222 -18.12 -1.35 8.23
CA CYS A 222 -17.80 -2.77 8.48
C CYS A 222 -16.50 -3.03 9.26
N GLY A 223 -15.85 -1.97 9.75
CA GLY A 223 -14.60 -2.03 10.47
C GLY A 223 -13.36 -2.15 9.56
N GLU A 224 -12.20 -1.78 10.09
CA GLU A 224 -10.95 -1.68 9.32
C GLU A 224 -10.54 -2.97 8.58
N ALA A 225 -10.90 -4.14 9.11
CA ALA A 225 -10.56 -5.43 8.52
C ALA A 225 -11.36 -5.75 7.25
N CYS A 226 -12.49 -5.06 7.01
CA CYS A 226 -13.31 -5.31 5.83
C CYS A 226 -12.75 -4.65 4.56
N PHE A 227 -11.84 -3.68 4.68
CA PHE A 227 -11.24 -3.02 3.53
C PHE A 227 -10.42 -4.02 2.70
N ALA A 228 -10.62 -4.00 1.37
CA ALA A 228 -10.06 -4.97 0.42
C ALA A 228 -10.43 -6.44 0.68
N GLN A 229 -11.35 -6.74 1.60
CA GLN A 229 -11.86 -8.09 1.77
C GLN A 229 -12.63 -8.52 0.52
N ARG A 230 -12.41 -9.77 0.09
CA ARG A 230 -13.01 -10.33 -1.12
C ARG A 230 -14.15 -11.30 -0.82
N PHE A 231 -15.28 -11.10 -1.48
CA PHE A 231 -16.48 -11.92 -1.41
C PHE A 231 -16.77 -12.54 -2.77
N LEU A 232 -17.00 -13.85 -2.81
CA LEU A 232 -17.44 -14.58 -4.00
C LEU A 232 -18.91 -14.98 -3.84
N PHE A 233 -19.75 -14.53 -4.77
CA PHE A 233 -21.17 -14.87 -4.83
C PHE A 233 -21.42 -16.04 -5.77
N ARG A 234 -22.55 -16.75 -5.55
CA ARG A 234 -22.89 -18.00 -6.25
C ARG A 234 -23.08 -17.83 -7.75
N ASP A 235 -23.52 -16.66 -8.17
CA ASP A 235 -23.82 -16.27 -9.54
C ASP A 235 -22.61 -15.65 -10.27
N GLY A 236 -21.40 -15.88 -9.75
CA GLY A 236 -20.14 -15.50 -10.40
C GLY A 236 -19.76 -14.03 -10.20
N TRP A 237 -20.44 -13.32 -9.31
CA TRP A 237 -19.99 -12.00 -8.87
C TRP A 237 -18.90 -12.12 -7.82
N VAL A 238 -17.97 -11.17 -7.86
CA VAL A 238 -16.91 -11.01 -6.89
C VAL A 238 -16.88 -9.55 -6.47
N LEU A 239 -16.96 -9.29 -5.18
CA LEU A 239 -16.81 -7.96 -4.59
C LEU A 239 -15.47 -7.92 -3.86
N VAL A 240 -14.68 -6.89 -4.09
CA VAL A 240 -13.53 -6.52 -3.27
C VAL A 240 -13.84 -5.16 -2.67
N ASN A 241 -14.10 -5.15 -1.36
CA ASN A 241 -14.61 -3.96 -0.66
C ASN A 241 -13.72 -2.73 -0.88
N GLY A 242 -14.32 -1.63 -1.34
CA GLY A 242 -13.59 -0.40 -1.64
C GLY A 242 -12.67 -0.46 -2.86
N VAL A 243 -12.61 -1.56 -3.62
CA VAL A 243 -11.68 -1.72 -4.74
C VAL A 243 -12.42 -1.96 -6.06
N SER A 244 -13.14 -3.08 -6.17
CA SER A 244 -13.86 -3.41 -7.41
C SER A 244 -15.04 -4.35 -7.21
N ILE A 245 -15.86 -4.41 -8.26
CA ILE A 245 -16.89 -5.41 -8.45
C ILE A 245 -16.60 -6.09 -9.78
N SER A 246 -16.58 -7.42 -9.80
CA SER A 246 -16.33 -8.21 -10.99
C SER A 246 -17.44 -9.23 -11.22
N ARG A 247 -17.78 -9.48 -12.48
CA ARG A 247 -18.67 -10.58 -12.88
C ARG A 247 -17.94 -11.50 -13.84
N TYR A 248 -17.82 -12.75 -13.44
CA TYR A 248 -17.26 -13.82 -14.27
C TYR A 248 -18.36 -14.45 -15.13
N GLN A 249 -17.97 -14.93 -16.31
CA GLN A 249 -18.86 -15.67 -17.22
C GLN A 249 -19.37 -16.96 -16.59
N HIS A 250 -18.52 -17.61 -15.79
CA HIS A 250 -18.85 -18.80 -15.00
C HIS A 250 -18.41 -18.59 -13.56
N THR A 251 -19.11 -19.21 -12.60
CA THR A 251 -18.72 -19.10 -11.19
C THR A 251 -17.31 -19.64 -10.99
N PRO A 252 -16.34 -18.79 -10.60
CA PRO A 252 -14.97 -19.24 -10.42
C PRO A 252 -14.87 -20.17 -9.21
N THR A 253 -13.91 -21.08 -9.28
CA THR A 253 -13.55 -21.95 -8.15
C THR A 253 -12.43 -21.31 -7.34
N VAL A 254 -12.53 -21.41 -6.02
CA VAL A 254 -11.45 -20.98 -5.12
C VAL A 254 -10.41 -22.08 -5.09
N GLN A 255 -9.19 -21.75 -5.51
CA GLN A 255 -8.05 -22.64 -5.41
C GLN A 255 -7.05 -22.04 -4.43
N SER A 256 -6.53 -22.85 -3.51
CA SER A 256 -5.29 -22.50 -2.85
C SER A 256 -4.21 -22.49 -3.91
N ALA A 257 -3.43 -21.40 -4.02
CA ALA A 257 -2.17 -21.47 -4.74
C ALA A 257 -1.33 -22.59 -4.10
N ALA A 258 -1.30 -23.77 -4.72
CA ALA A 258 -0.34 -24.79 -4.34
C ALA A 258 1.04 -24.17 -4.50
N ALA A 259 1.86 -24.24 -3.45
CA ALA A 259 3.18 -23.61 -3.39
C ALA A 259 3.95 -23.85 -4.70
N ASP A 260 3.96 -22.83 -5.53
CA ASP A 260 4.50 -22.87 -6.88
C ASP A 260 5.98 -23.26 -6.78
N ASN A 261 6.34 -24.35 -7.46
CA ASN A 261 7.55 -25.14 -7.25
C ASN A 261 8.81 -24.45 -7.84
N ARG A 262 9.00 -23.15 -7.57
CA ARG A 262 10.28 -22.47 -7.76
C ARG A 262 11.10 -22.69 -6.50
N THR A 263 12.10 -23.56 -6.60
CA THR A 263 13.00 -23.99 -5.52
C THR A 263 13.69 -22.84 -4.79
N GLU A 264 13.79 -21.65 -5.39
CA GLU A 264 14.29 -20.42 -4.77
C GLU A 264 13.25 -19.73 -3.83
N ARG A 265 11.94 -19.91 -4.06
CA ARG A 265 10.87 -19.41 -3.19
C ARG A 265 10.80 -20.14 -1.84
N ARG A 266 11.23 -21.41 -1.79
CA ARG A 266 11.15 -22.25 -0.57
C ARG A 266 12.19 -21.89 0.49
N ALA A 267 13.42 -21.57 0.08
CA ALA A 267 14.45 -21.14 1.03
C ALA A 267 14.11 -19.79 1.68
N LEU A 268 13.40 -18.92 0.96
CA LEU A 268 12.97 -17.59 1.40
C LEU A 268 11.70 -17.63 2.27
N ALA A 269 10.72 -18.46 1.90
CA ALA A 269 9.48 -18.64 2.68
C ALA A 269 9.71 -19.37 4.01
N ALA A 270 10.70 -20.26 4.09
CA ALA A 270 11.04 -20.97 5.32
C ALA A 270 11.59 -20.05 6.42
N GLN A 271 12.16 -18.89 6.08
CA GLN A 271 12.63 -17.90 7.06
C GLN A 271 11.53 -16.92 7.50
N LEU A 272 10.55 -16.64 6.64
CA LEU A 272 9.35 -15.87 6.99
C LEU A 272 8.38 -16.68 7.88
N GLN A 273 8.50 -18.01 7.90
CA GLN A 273 7.65 -18.91 8.71
C GLN A 273 8.12 -19.10 10.16
N LEU A 274 9.19 -18.45 10.61
CA LEU A 274 9.62 -18.54 12.01
C LEU A 274 8.87 -17.51 12.88
N GLN A 275 7.54 -17.64 12.98
CA GLN A 275 6.69 -17.28 14.14
C GLN A 275 5.18 -17.21 13.82
N GLU A 276 4.75 -17.39 12.56
CA GLU A 276 3.31 -17.47 12.24
C GLU A 276 2.70 -18.85 12.51
N ALA A 277 3.52 -19.86 12.82
CA ALA A 277 3.07 -21.23 13.06
C ALA A 277 2.44 -21.48 14.44
N ASP A 278 2.54 -20.54 15.40
CA ASP A 278 2.12 -20.76 16.80
C ASP A 278 0.88 -19.94 17.23
N ARG A 279 0.27 -19.19 16.29
CA ARG A 279 -1.00 -18.49 16.51
C ARG A 279 -1.91 -18.59 15.29
N GLY A 280 -2.48 -19.76 15.03
CA GLY A 280 -3.76 -19.94 14.31
C GLY A 280 -3.91 -19.48 12.85
N ASP A 281 -3.06 -18.61 12.33
CA ASP A 281 -3.16 -17.97 11.00
C ASP A 281 -2.29 -18.65 9.93
N ALA A 282 -1.87 -19.89 10.20
CA ALA A 282 -1.07 -20.73 9.29
C ALA A 282 -1.85 -21.27 8.07
N ALA A 283 -2.77 -20.48 7.48
CA ALA A 283 -3.55 -20.85 6.30
C ALA A 283 -3.66 -19.75 5.23
N GLY A 284 -2.82 -18.71 5.27
CA GLY A 284 -2.80 -17.61 4.29
C GLY A 284 -2.15 -17.97 2.94
N GLY A 285 -2.47 -19.10 2.34
CA GLY A 285 -2.16 -19.32 0.93
C GLY A 285 -2.98 -18.34 0.09
N ARG A 286 -2.36 -17.58 -0.82
CA ARG A 286 -3.08 -16.69 -1.74
C ARG A 286 -4.18 -17.49 -2.43
N LEU A 287 -5.42 -17.20 -2.10
CA LEU A 287 -6.57 -17.84 -2.73
C LEU A 287 -6.71 -17.24 -4.13
N LEU A 288 -6.66 -18.08 -5.15
CA LEU A 288 -6.80 -17.68 -6.54
C LEU A 288 -8.18 -18.11 -7.03
N LEU A 289 -8.76 -17.27 -7.89
CA LEU A 289 -10.01 -17.58 -8.57
C LEU A 289 -9.68 -18.17 -9.94
N ALA A 290 -10.05 -19.43 -10.16
CA ALA A 290 -9.76 -20.15 -11.39
C ALA A 290 -11.03 -20.64 -12.08
N GLY A 291 -10.99 -20.74 -13.42
CA GLY A 291 -12.07 -21.33 -14.21
C GLY A 291 -13.29 -20.43 -14.45
N GLY A 292 -13.21 -19.13 -14.17
CA GLY A 292 -14.34 -18.20 -14.32
C GLY A 292 -14.58 -17.66 -15.73
N GLY A 293 -13.74 -18.00 -16.71
CA GLY A 293 -13.83 -17.48 -18.08
C GLY A 293 -13.55 -15.97 -18.16
N THR A 294 -14.24 -15.28 -19.07
CA THR A 294 -14.10 -13.82 -19.23
C THR A 294 -14.65 -13.07 -18.01
N ARG A 295 -14.01 -11.96 -17.63
CA ARG A 295 -14.37 -11.15 -16.45
C ARG A 295 -14.71 -9.73 -16.86
N LYS A 296 -15.89 -9.25 -16.44
CA LYS A 296 -16.29 -7.83 -16.53
C LYS A 296 -15.98 -7.16 -15.20
N VAL A 297 -15.29 -6.02 -15.20
CA VAL A 297 -14.80 -5.36 -13.98
C VAL A 297 -15.32 -3.92 -13.90
N TRP A 298 -15.88 -3.55 -12.75
CA TRP A 298 -16.23 -2.19 -12.38
C TRP A 298 -15.27 -1.76 -11.27
N ARG A 299 -14.47 -0.72 -11.51
CA ARG A 299 -13.52 -0.20 -10.52
C ARG A 299 -14.16 0.92 -9.73
N LEU A 300 -13.73 1.10 -8.48
CA LEU A 300 -14.20 2.20 -7.65
C LEU A 300 -13.93 3.53 -8.35
N LEU A 301 -15.00 4.30 -8.53
CA LEU A 301 -14.95 5.65 -9.07
C LEU A 301 -14.89 6.69 -7.96
N ASP A 302 -15.74 6.52 -6.94
CA ASP A 302 -15.85 7.45 -5.82
C ASP A 302 -16.52 6.81 -4.61
N SER A 303 -16.37 7.44 -3.44
CA SER A 303 -17.08 7.06 -2.22
C SER A 303 -17.41 8.28 -1.37
N VAL A 304 -18.58 8.26 -0.73
CA VAL A 304 -19.05 9.35 0.14
C VAL A 304 -19.82 8.77 1.33
N VAL A 305 -19.69 9.42 2.49
CA VAL A 305 -20.50 9.15 3.68
C VAL A 305 -21.68 10.12 3.68
N ASP A 306 -22.90 9.62 3.85
CA ASP A 306 -24.08 10.47 3.99
C ASP A 306 -24.32 10.91 5.44
N ASP A 307 -25.35 11.75 5.64
CA ASP A 307 -25.68 12.31 6.95
C ASP A 307 -26.11 11.24 7.98
N ASP A 308 -26.58 10.07 7.53
CA ASP A 308 -27.01 8.96 8.37
C ASP A 308 -25.85 8.03 8.75
N GLY A 309 -24.66 8.25 8.18
CA GLY A 309 -23.46 7.45 8.34
C GLY A 309 -23.34 6.28 7.36
N ALA A 310 -24.21 6.20 6.36
CA ALA A 310 -24.12 5.18 5.33
C ALA A 310 -23.06 5.57 4.29
N VAL A 311 -22.35 4.56 3.76
CA VAL A 311 -21.29 4.78 2.78
C VAL A 311 -21.79 4.38 1.40
N TRP A 312 -21.78 5.34 0.49
CA TRP A 312 -22.14 5.17 -0.91
C TRP A 312 -20.88 5.00 -1.74
N GLN A 313 -20.78 3.90 -2.49
CA GLN A 313 -19.64 3.62 -3.36
C GLN A 313 -20.12 3.43 -4.80
N ALA A 314 -19.59 4.24 -5.71
CA ALA A 314 -19.88 4.16 -7.13
C ALA A 314 -18.76 3.42 -7.86
N TYR A 315 -19.10 2.41 -8.66
CA TYR A 315 -18.15 1.62 -9.44
C TYR A 315 -18.46 1.75 -10.93
N LEU A 316 -17.44 2.03 -11.74
CA LEU A 316 -17.59 2.31 -13.17
C LEU A 316 -16.87 1.26 -14.02
N ARG A 317 -17.55 0.77 -15.05
CA ARG A 317 -16.96 0.07 -16.19
C ARG A 317 -17.16 0.91 -17.44
N ARG A 318 -16.08 1.31 -18.10
CA ARG A 318 -16.13 2.07 -19.35
C ARG A 318 -16.14 1.16 -20.58
N ASP A 319 -16.73 1.64 -21.67
CA ASP A 319 -16.67 0.97 -22.97
C ASP A 319 -15.25 1.06 -23.57
N GLU A 320 -14.65 -0.10 -23.81
CA GLU A 320 -13.29 -0.23 -24.37
C GLU A 320 -13.19 0.28 -25.82
N ARG A 321 -14.30 0.38 -26.56
CA ARG A 321 -14.30 0.86 -27.95
C ARG A 321 -13.97 2.36 -28.06
N LYS A 322 -14.42 3.18 -27.10
CA LYS A 322 -14.14 4.62 -27.08
C LYS A 322 -12.67 4.92 -26.78
N ASN A 323 -12.01 4.11 -25.94
CA ASN A 323 -10.58 4.26 -25.65
C ASN A 323 -9.70 3.92 -26.87
N ARG A 324 -10.09 2.93 -27.69
CA ARG A 324 -9.40 2.62 -28.94
C ARG A 324 -9.55 3.72 -30.00
N ALA A 325 -10.72 4.34 -30.10
CA ALA A 325 -10.94 5.47 -31.03
C ALA A 325 -10.17 6.74 -30.63
N ALA A 326 -10.03 7.02 -29.33
CA ALA A 326 -9.23 8.15 -28.83
C ALA A 326 -7.71 7.93 -29.03
N GLY A 327 -7.21 6.70 -28.90
CA GLY A 327 -5.82 6.36 -29.20
C GLY A 327 -5.49 6.22 -30.69
N ALA A 328 -6.49 6.01 -31.54
CA ALA A 328 -6.31 5.91 -32.99
C ALA A 328 -6.23 7.28 -33.68
N GLN A 329 -6.80 8.34 -33.10
CA GLN A 329 -6.67 9.70 -33.64
C GLN A 329 -5.24 10.27 -33.59
N GLU A 330 -4.32 9.65 -32.83
CA GLU A 330 -2.89 10.00 -32.83
C GLU A 330 -2.04 9.13 -33.79
N LYS A 331 -2.63 8.16 -34.51
CA LYS A 331 -1.88 7.22 -35.36
C LYS A 331 -2.54 6.83 -36.68
N GLU A 332 -3.31 7.72 -37.31
CA GLU A 332 -3.74 7.52 -38.70
C GLU A 332 -3.05 8.51 -39.65
N VAL A 333 -1.84 8.13 -40.07
CA VAL A 333 -1.37 8.37 -41.43
C VAL A 333 -0.97 7.00 -41.98
N GLN A 334 -1.65 6.60 -43.08
CA GLN A 334 -1.40 5.46 -43.97
C GLN A 334 -1.80 4.07 -43.45
N GLU A 335 -2.96 3.57 -43.89
CA GLU A 335 -3.07 2.70 -45.08
C GLU A 335 -4.54 2.34 -45.35
N GLU A 336 -4.99 2.55 -46.60
CA GLU A 336 -6.28 2.08 -47.11
C GLU A 336 -6.17 0.62 -47.59
N GLY A 337 -7.19 -0.21 -47.34
CA GLY A 337 -7.32 -1.51 -48.02
C GLY A 337 -8.31 -2.53 -47.45
N LEU A 338 -9.57 -2.43 -47.89
CA LEU A 338 -10.51 -3.50 -48.33
C LEU A 338 -10.81 -4.76 -47.48
N LEU A 339 -12.10 -4.86 -47.06
CA LEU A 339 -13.10 -5.97 -47.14
C LEU A 339 -12.70 -7.40 -46.68
N GLU A 340 -13.52 -8.27 -46.04
CA GLU A 340 -14.97 -8.37 -45.80
C GLU A 340 -15.24 -9.45 -44.72
N GLU A 341 -16.39 -9.28 -44.05
CA GLU A 341 -17.34 -10.26 -43.45
C GLU A 341 -16.92 -11.49 -42.62
N GLY A 342 -17.57 -11.59 -41.44
CA GLY A 342 -18.08 -12.87 -40.94
C GLY A 342 -17.83 -13.19 -39.47
N VAL A 343 -18.45 -12.48 -38.51
CA VAL A 343 -18.62 -13.00 -37.14
C VAL A 343 -19.99 -12.60 -36.58
N GLN A 344 -20.67 -13.61 -36.04
CA GLN A 344 -21.97 -13.54 -35.39
C GLN A 344 -22.01 -12.43 -34.32
N LYS A 345 -23.02 -11.55 -34.41
CA LYS A 345 -23.38 -10.60 -33.36
C LYS A 345 -23.95 -11.37 -32.17
N GLU A 346 -23.10 -11.74 -31.21
CA GLU A 346 -23.56 -11.72 -29.82
C GLU A 346 -23.89 -10.25 -29.50
N GLU A 347 -25.08 -10.00 -28.95
CA GLU A 347 -25.54 -8.68 -28.52
C GLU A 347 -24.55 -8.10 -27.50
N SER A 348 -23.56 -7.38 -28.00
CA SER A 348 -22.61 -6.65 -27.17
C SER A 348 -23.38 -5.49 -26.56
N GLU A 349 -23.53 -5.44 -25.24
CA GLU A 349 -23.85 -4.19 -24.55
C GLU A 349 -22.57 -3.33 -24.49
N PRO A 350 -22.38 -2.34 -25.38
CA PRO A 350 -21.20 -1.49 -25.42
C PRO A 350 -21.61 -0.17 -24.76
N GLN A 351 -21.92 -0.23 -23.47
CA GLN A 351 -22.32 0.94 -22.71
C GLN A 351 -21.50 1.01 -21.44
N ASP A 352 -21.09 2.23 -21.12
CA ASP A 352 -20.59 2.58 -19.81
C ASP A 352 -21.66 2.15 -18.79
N SER A 353 -21.25 1.42 -17.75
CA SER A 353 -22.18 0.91 -16.74
C SER A 353 -21.66 1.24 -15.36
N VAL A 354 -22.59 1.57 -14.47
CA VAL A 354 -22.31 1.97 -13.09
C VAL A 354 -23.03 1.03 -12.14
N ILE A 355 -22.33 0.63 -11.08
CA ILE A 355 -22.91 -0.07 -9.94
C ILE A 355 -22.76 0.84 -8.73
N ILE A 356 -23.83 1.00 -7.95
CA ILE A 356 -23.81 1.75 -6.69
C ILE A 356 -24.05 0.74 -5.57
N LEU A 357 -23.13 0.69 -4.60
CA LEU A 357 -23.29 -0.04 -3.36
C LEU A 357 -23.51 0.94 -2.22
N ILE A 358 -24.41 0.59 -1.31
CA ILE A 358 -24.74 1.37 -0.12
C ILE A 358 -24.47 0.47 1.08
N TRP A 359 -23.54 0.88 1.93
CA TRP A 359 -23.18 0.19 3.16
C TRP A 359 -23.91 0.85 4.32
N THR A 360 -24.65 0.07 5.09
CA THR A 360 -25.38 0.53 6.28
C THR A 360 -25.04 -0.36 7.46
N ASP A 361 -25.11 0.21 8.66
CA ASP A 361 -24.96 -0.57 9.89
C ASP A 361 -26.19 -1.47 10.09
N GLY A 362 -25.95 -2.76 10.33
CA GLY A 362 -26.97 -3.80 10.34
C GLY A 362 -27.98 -3.73 11.49
N GLU A 363 -27.76 -2.83 12.46
CA GLU A 363 -28.66 -2.64 13.62
C GLU A 363 -29.84 -1.67 13.37
N ARG A 364 -29.99 -1.10 12.16
CA ARG A 364 -31.12 -0.20 11.82
C ARG A 364 -32.09 -0.80 10.79
N GLY A 365 -32.51 -2.05 11.01
CA GLY A 365 -33.50 -2.77 10.19
C GLY A 365 -34.82 -3.02 10.89
#